data_AF-A0A410WTW1-F1
#
_entry.id   AF-A0A410WTW1-F1
#
_cell.length_a   1.000
_cell.length_b   1.000
_cell.length_c   1.000
_cell.angle_alpha   90.00
_cell.angle_beta   90.00
_cell.angle_gamma   90.00
#
_symmetry.space_group_name_H-M   'P 1'
#
loop_
_entity.id
_entity.type
_entity.pdbx_description
1 polymer ?
#
loop_
_entity_poly.entity_id
_entity_poly.type
_entity_poly.pdbx_seq_one_letter_code
_entity_poly.pdbx_strand_id
1 'polypeptide(L)'
;MNPLHIGLILLNTLMLVSGQFLWKFGLSRKADPFESLQSIIHLMFSPFILGGLFIYGLATVLWLFILNKVDISIAYPMQSIAYLITVIGAYYIFNEQMSLLKIAGCVVILIGVGMIGLSARYS
;
A
#
# COMPACT_ATOMS: atom_id res chain seq x y z
N MET A 1 15.35 -12.74 10.84
CA MET A 1 15.44 -11.59 9.89
C MET A 1 15.97 -10.36 10.62
N ASN A 2 16.87 -9.58 10.03
CA ASN A 2 17.40 -8.36 10.64
C ASN A 2 16.29 -7.31 10.83
N PRO A 3 16.17 -6.63 12.01
CA PRO A 3 15.22 -5.54 12.21
C PRO A 3 15.26 -4.46 11.12
N LEU A 4 16.42 -4.23 10.52
CA LEU A 4 16.58 -3.32 9.38
C LEU A 4 15.70 -3.72 8.19
N HIS A 5 15.66 -5.01 7.83
CA HIS A 5 14.86 -5.48 6.69
C HIS A 5 13.36 -5.29 6.93
N ILE A 6 12.92 -5.52 8.17
CA ILE A 6 11.54 -5.22 8.60
C ILE A 6 11.25 -3.74 8.41
N GLY A 7 12.16 -2.87 8.89
CA GLY A 7 12.04 -1.42 8.72
C GLY A 7 11.94 -0.99 7.25
N LEU A 8 12.72 -1.59 6.36
CA LEU A 8 12.68 -1.29 4.93
C LEU A 8 11.35 -1.72 4.29
N ILE A 9 10.83 -2.90 4.63
CA ILE A 9 9.51 -3.37 4.14
C ILE A 9 8.38 -2.46 4.65
N LEU A 10 8.44 -2.05 5.92
CA LEU A 10 7.45 -1.13 6.50
C LEU A 10 7.50 0.24 5.83
N LEU A 11 8.71 0.79 5.61
CA LEU A 11 8.88 2.04 4.88
C LEU A 11 8.31 1.94 3.47
N ASN A 12 8.65 0.87 2.75
CA ASN A 12 8.13 0.61 1.41
C ASN A 12 6.59 0.55 1.41
N THR A 13 6.02 -0.16 2.38
CA THR A 13 4.57 -0.29 2.56
C THR A 13 3.91 1.08 2.77
N LEU A 14 4.48 1.92 3.65
CA LEU A 14 3.96 3.27 3.90
C LEU A 14 4.01 4.15 2.64
N MET A 15 5.07 4.03 1.84
CA MET A 15 5.17 4.73 0.56
C MET A 15 4.06 4.32 -0.40
N LEU A 16 3.81 3.01 -0.55
CA LEU A 16 2.75 2.51 -1.42
C LEU A 16 1.35 2.97 -0.95
N VAL A 17 1.05 2.86 0.34
CA VAL A 17 -0.23 3.32 0.89
C VAL A 17 -0.40 4.83 0.69
N SER A 18 0.67 5.61 0.91
CA SER A 18 0.65 7.06 0.68
C SER A 18 0.38 7.41 -0.78
N GLY A 19 1.00 6.70 -1.73
CA GLY A 19 0.77 6.87 -3.16
C GLY A 19 -0.69 6.56 -3.55
N GLN A 20 -1.24 5.46 -3.03
CA GLN A 20 -2.65 5.10 -3.26
C GLN A 20 -3.60 6.17 -2.71
N PHE A 21 -3.29 6.74 -1.56
CA PHE A 21 -4.12 7.77 -0.95
C PHE A 21 -4.06 9.08 -1.72
N LEU A 22 -2.88 9.46 -2.24
CA LEU A 22 -2.77 10.60 -3.15
C LEU A 22 -3.65 10.41 -4.39
N TRP A 23 -3.63 9.21 -4.99
CA TRP A 23 -4.47 8.92 -6.14
C TRP A 23 -5.95 8.98 -5.82
N LYS A 24 -6.38 8.34 -4.71
CA LYS A 24 -7.76 8.41 -4.24
C LYS A 24 -8.19 9.87 -4.02
N PHE A 25 -7.35 10.67 -3.38
CA PHE A 25 -7.61 12.09 -3.14
C PHE A 25 -7.71 12.90 -4.44
N GLY A 26 -6.81 12.66 -5.40
CA GLY A 26 -6.84 13.29 -6.72
C GLY A 26 -8.09 12.93 -7.53
N LEU A 27 -8.52 11.67 -7.46
CA LEU A 27 -9.74 11.17 -8.11
C LEU A 27 -11.00 11.77 -7.49
N SER A 28 -11.08 11.84 -6.15
CA SER A 28 -12.25 12.36 -5.45
C SER A 28 -12.50 13.87 -5.65
N ARG A 29 -11.54 14.61 -6.22
CA ARG A 29 -11.67 16.05 -6.52
C ARG A 29 -12.33 16.35 -7.87
N LYS A 30 -12.55 15.35 -8.73
CA LYS A 30 -13.26 15.51 -10.00
C LYS A 30 -14.54 14.69 -9.97
N ALA A 31 -15.65 15.29 -10.41
CA ALA A 31 -16.95 14.62 -10.49
C ALA A 31 -16.90 13.44 -11.47
N ASP A 32 -16.38 13.67 -12.69
CA ASP A 32 -16.29 12.67 -13.74
C ASP A 32 -14.87 12.61 -14.36
N PRO A 33 -13.91 11.97 -13.67
CA PRO A 33 -12.51 11.94 -14.11
C PRO A 33 -12.29 11.24 -15.46
N PHE A 34 -13.25 10.40 -15.89
CA PHE A 34 -13.14 9.51 -17.05
C PHE A 34 -14.15 9.82 -18.16
N GLU A 35 -14.86 10.96 -18.09
CA GLU A 35 -15.91 11.32 -19.04
C GLU A 35 -15.40 11.60 -20.46
N SER A 36 -14.17 12.11 -20.59
CA SER A 36 -13.57 12.47 -21.87
C SER A 36 -12.07 12.22 -21.88
N LEU A 37 -11.50 12.07 -23.07
CA LEU A 37 -10.05 11.95 -23.24
C LEU A 37 -9.31 13.15 -22.62
N GLN A 38 -9.88 14.35 -22.73
CA GLN A 38 -9.31 15.55 -22.13
C GLN A 38 -9.34 15.50 -20.59
N SER A 39 -10.44 15.03 -19.99
CA SER A 39 -10.55 14.85 -18.53
C SER A 39 -9.51 13.86 -18.00
N ILE A 40 -9.29 12.77 -18.74
CA ILE A 40 -8.29 11.74 -18.43
C ILE A 40 -6.88 12.33 -18.52
N ILE A 41 -6.55 13.04 -19.61
CA ILE A 41 -5.24 13.69 -19.76
C ILE A 41 -5.00 14.67 -18.60
N HIS A 42 -5.97 15.55 -18.30
CA HIS A 42 -5.86 16.47 -17.16
C HIS A 42 -5.73 15.76 -15.81
N LEU A 43 -6.34 14.58 -15.64
CA LEU A 43 -6.19 13.79 -14.43
C LEU A 43 -4.78 13.18 -14.35
N MET A 44 -4.27 12.62 -15.45
CA MET A 44 -2.93 12.03 -15.52
C MET A 44 -1.83 13.04 -15.16
N PHE A 45 -1.99 14.29 -15.56
CA PHE A 45 -1.06 15.38 -15.24
C PHE A 45 -1.41 16.14 -13.94
N SER A 46 -2.35 15.67 -13.13
CA SER A 46 -2.62 16.28 -11.83
C SER A 46 -1.45 16.04 -10.86
N PRO A 47 -1.14 17.00 -9.98
CA PRO A 47 -0.05 16.88 -9.01
C PRO A 47 -0.25 15.69 -8.06
N PHE A 48 -1.49 15.27 -7.81
CA PHE A 48 -1.78 14.11 -6.97
C PHE A 48 -1.45 12.78 -7.67
N ILE A 49 -1.76 12.67 -8.98
CA ILE A 49 -1.43 11.48 -9.77
C ILE A 49 0.08 11.37 -9.96
N LEU A 50 0.72 12.46 -10.39
CA LEU A 50 2.16 12.52 -10.58
C LEU A 50 2.93 12.33 -9.26
N GLY A 51 2.45 12.92 -8.17
CA GLY A 51 3.03 12.73 -6.84
C GLY A 51 2.93 11.28 -6.37
N GLY A 52 1.76 10.64 -6.52
CA GLY A 52 1.60 9.22 -6.22
C GLY A 52 2.48 8.32 -7.09
N LEU A 53 2.61 8.64 -8.40
CA LEU A 53 3.49 7.94 -9.33
C LEU A 53 4.96 8.07 -8.94
N PHE A 54 5.40 9.27 -8.55
CA PHE A 54 6.75 9.50 -8.07
C PHE A 54 7.07 8.69 -6.81
N ILE A 55 6.16 8.70 -5.83
CA ILE A 55 6.31 7.88 -4.62
C ILE A 55 6.34 6.38 -4.96
N TYR A 56 5.50 5.92 -5.88
CA TYR A 56 5.50 4.54 -6.37
C TYR A 56 6.81 4.18 -7.10
N GLY A 57 7.40 5.11 -7.84
CA GLY A 57 8.71 4.94 -8.46
C GLY A 57 9.80 4.71 -7.41
N LEU A 58 9.85 5.56 -6.37
CA LEU A 58 10.78 5.39 -5.26
C LEU A 58 10.53 4.10 -4.47
N ALA A 59 9.26 3.75 -4.26
CA ALA A 59 8.88 2.51 -3.60
C ALA A 59 9.33 1.30 -4.42
N THR A 60 9.21 1.34 -5.75
CA THR A 60 9.70 0.28 -6.64
C THR A 60 11.22 0.11 -6.52
N VAL A 61 11.99 1.20 -6.52
CA VAL A 61 13.45 1.13 -6.33
C VAL A 61 13.80 0.49 -4.99
N LEU A 62 13.14 0.91 -3.91
CA LEU A 62 13.34 0.31 -2.58
C LEU A 62 12.93 -1.17 -2.55
N TRP A 63 11.84 -1.52 -3.24
CA TRP A 63 11.36 -2.90 -3.33
C TRP A 63 12.37 -3.82 -4.03
N LEU A 64 12.95 -3.37 -5.15
CA LEU A 64 14.01 -4.10 -5.84
C LEU A 64 15.23 -4.34 -4.94
N PHE A 65 15.59 -3.34 -4.11
CA PHE A 65 16.64 -3.51 -3.10
C PHE A 65 16.27 -4.55 -2.04
N ILE A 66 15.03 -4.53 -1.53
CA ILE A 66 14.53 -5.49 -0.54
C ILE A 66 14.58 -6.92 -1.12
N LEU A 67 14.11 -7.12 -2.35
CA LEU A 67 14.10 -8.43 -3.01
C LEU A 67 15.50 -9.00 -3.26
N ASN A 68 16.54 -8.17 -3.28
CA ASN A 68 17.92 -8.64 -3.32
C ASN A 68 18.40 -9.22 -1.97
N LYS A 69 17.74 -8.88 -0.86
CA LYS A 69 18.18 -9.19 0.51
C LYS A 69 17.24 -10.10 1.29
N VAL A 70 15.99 -10.23 0.85
CA VAL A 70 14.94 -10.98 1.53
C VAL A 70 14.19 -11.82 0.52
N ASP A 71 13.94 -13.07 0.87
CA ASP A 71 13.15 -13.96 0.03
C ASP A 71 11.74 -13.40 -0.18
N ILE A 72 11.27 -13.48 -1.42
CA ILE A 72 9.95 -12.95 -1.80
C ILE A 72 8.82 -13.61 -0.99
N SER A 73 8.96 -14.89 -0.64
CA SER A 73 8.01 -15.66 0.18
C SER A 73 7.88 -15.12 1.61
N ILE A 74 8.84 -14.32 2.08
CA ILE A 74 8.81 -13.65 3.39
C ILE A 74 8.41 -12.18 3.24
N ALA A 75 8.99 -11.49 2.26
CA ALA A 75 8.77 -10.05 2.07
C ALA A 75 7.32 -9.72 1.68
N TYR A 76 6.71 -10.48 0.75
CA TYR A 76 5.35 -10.23 0.28
C TYR A 76 4.30 -10.35 1.40
N PRO A 77 4.29 -11.43 2.20
CA PRO A 77 3.37 -11.54 3.33
C PRO A 77 3.54 -10.39 4.31
N MET A 78 4.77 -9.97 4.62
CA MET A 78 4.98 -8.84 5.54
C MET A 78 4.40 -7.52 5.03
N GLN A 79 4.40 -7.32 3.72
CA GLN A 79 3.82 -6.13 3.08
C GLN A 79 2.29 -6.08 3.20
N SER A 80 1.62 -7.19 3.53
CA SER A 80 0.17 -7.22 3.78
C SER A 80 -0.31 -6.29 4.90
N ILE A 81 0.59 -5.82 5.77
CA ILE A 81 0.26 -4.76 6.75
C ILE A 81 -0.25 -3.49 6.06
N ALA A 82 0.04 -3.32 4.76
CA ALA A 82 -0.59 -2.33 3.89
C ALA A 82 -2.11 -2.34 4.00
N TYR A 83 -2.76 -3.51 4.07
CA TYR A 83 -4.21 -3.63 4.19
C TYR A 83 -4.72 -2.97 5.47
N LEU A 84 -4.06 -3.25 6.60
CA LEU A 84 -4.43 -2.65 7.88
C LEU A 84 -4.26 -1.13 7.84
N ILE A 85 -3.10 -0.65 7.38
CA ILE A 85 -2.80 0.79 7.29
C ILE A 85 -3.79 1.47 6.34
N THR A 86 -4.09 0.85 5.19
CA THR A 86 -5.05 1.36 4.21
C THR A 86 -6.45 1.47 4.79
N VAL A 87 -6.91 0.43 5.49
CA VAL A 87 -8.26 0.39 6.06
C VAL A 87 -8.41 1.42 7.18
N ILE A 88 -7.42 1.55 8.07
CA ILE A 88 -7.39 2.58 9.12
C ILE A 88 -7.32 3.98 8.49
N GLY A 89 -6.42 4.18 7.53
CA GLY A 89 -6.24 5.46 6.87
C GLY A 89 -7.46 5.89 6.05
N ALA A 90 -8.16 4.95 5.42
CA ALA A 90 -9.39 5.23 4.68
C ALA A 90 -10.53 5.70 5.58
N TYR A 91 -10.63 5.14 6.78
CA TYR A 91 -11.56 5.62 7.80
C TYR A 91 -11.26 7.06 8.21
N TYR A 92 -10.01 7.37 8.57
CA TYR A 92 -9.66 8.70 9.09
C TYR A 92 -9.60 9.80 8.02
N ILE A 93 -9.09 9.50 6.82
CA ILE A 93 -8.81 10.51 5.78
C ILE A 93 -9.99 10.68 4.83
N PHE A 94 -10.62 9.57 4.43
CA PHE A 94 -11.71 9.59 3.45
C PHE A 94 -13.10 9.44 4.09
N ASN A 95 -13.17 9.30 5.43
CA ASN A 95 -14.41 9.05 6.16
C ASN A 95 -15.17 7.82 5.63
N GLU A 96 -14.44 6.83 5.11
CA GLU A 96 -15.05 5.59 4.63
C GLU A 96 -15.56 4.77 5.81
N GLN A 97 -16.76 4.18 5.66
CA GLN A 97 -17.33 3.34 6.72
C GLN A 97 -16.48 2.07 6.93
N MET A 98 -16.09 1.85 8.19
CA MET A 98 -15.50 0.59 8.64
C MET A 98 -16.59 -0.39 9.03
N SER A 99 -16.82 -1.39 8.17
CA SER A 99 -17.65 -2.51 8.56
C SER A 99 -16.88 -3.48 9.46
N LEU A 100 -17.58 -4.11 10.40
CA LEU A 100 -17.02 -5.17 11.24
C LEU A 100 -16.40 -6.30 10.40
N LEU A 101 -16.97 -6.59 9.23
CA LEU A 101 -16.42 -7.56 8.28
C LEU A 101 -15.05 -7.15 7.71
N LYS A 102 -14.84 -5.87 7.38
CA LYS A 102 -13.52 -5.39 6.92
C LYS A 102 -12.46 -5.57 8.01
N ILE A 103 -12.82 -5.27 9.26
CA ILE A 103 -11.92 -5.41 10.42
C ILE A 103 -11.60 -6.89 10.66
N ALA A 104 -12.61 -7.76 10.68
CA ALA A 104 -12.43 -9.21 10.84
C ALA A 104 -11.53 -9.79 9.73
N GLY A 105 -11.75 -9.38 8.48
CA GLY A 105 -10.89 -9.76 7.36
C GLY A 105 -9.43 -9.32 7.54
N CYS A 106 -9.18 -8.09 8.01
CA CYS A 106 -7.83 -7.62 8.31
C CYS A 106 -7.16 -8.48 9.38
N VAL A 107 -7.89 -8.85 10.45
CA VAL A 107 -7.36 -9.73 11.51
C VAL A 107 -6.98 -11.09 10.94
N VAL A 108 -7.81 -11.69 10.08
CA VAL A 108 -7.50 -12.97 9.42
C VAL A 108 -6.25 -12.88 8.54
N ILE A 109 -6.09 -11.80 7.77
CA ILE A 109 -4.88 -11.55 6.96
C ILE A 109 -3.64 -11.51 7.86
N LEU A 110 -3.70 -10.74 8.96
CA LEU A 110 -2.57 -10.62 9.89
C LEU A 110 -2.20 -11.96 10.55
N ILE A 111 -3.20 -12.79 10.87
CA ILE A 111 -2.96 -14.14 11.39
C ILE A 111 -2.25 -14.99 10.33
N GLY A 112 -2.75 -15.03 9.10
CA GLY A 112 -2.14 -15.78 8.01
C GLY A 112 -0.69 -15.36 7.73
N VAL A 113 -0.41 -14.06 7.83
CA VAL A 113 0.94 -13.51 7.67
C VAL A 113 1.84 -13.89 8.84
N GLY A 114 1.31 -13.87 10.06
CA GLY A 114 2.00 -14.39 11.24
C GLY A 114 2.37 -15.88 11.09
N MET A 115 1.47 -16.70 10.53
CA MET A 115 1.75 -18.12 10.25
C MET A 115 2.90 -18.30 9.24
N ILE A 116 2.92 -17.52 8.16
CA ILE A 116 4.01 -17.58 7.16
C ILE A 116 5.34 -17.11 7.76
N GLY A 117 5.30 -16.04 8.57
CA GLY A 117 6.49 -15.56 9.29
C GLY A 117 7.04 -16.60 10.27
N LEU A 118 6.17 -17.36 10.93
CA LEU A 118 6.57 -18.47 11.79
C LEU A 118 7.15 -19.63 10.99
N SER A 119 6.56 -20.04 9.87
CA SER A 119 7.09 -21.15 9.06
C SER A 119 8.49 -20.85 8.52
N ALA A 120 8.76 -19.61 8.13
CA ALA A 120 10.08 -19.16 7.67
C ALA A 120 11.17 -19.21 8.77
N ARG A 121 10.80 -19.35 10.04
CA ARG A 121 11.76 -19.53 11.15
C ARG A 121 12.13 -21.00 11.39
N TYR A 122 11.33 -21.94 10.88
CA TYR A 122 11.49 -23.38 11.09
C TYR A 122 11.98 -24.14 9.84
N SER A 123 12.14 -23.45 8.70
CA SER A 123 12.79 -23.95 7.48
C SER A 123 14.21 -23.43 7.39
#